data_AF-A0A927S7C4-F1
#
_entry.id   AF-A0A927S7C4-F1
#
_cell.length_a   1.000
_cell.length_b   1.000
_cell.length_c   1.000
_cell.angle_alpha   90.00
_cell.angle_beta   90.00
_cell.angle_gamma   90.00
#
_symmetry.space_group_name_H-M   'P 1'
#
loop_
_entity.id
_entity.type
_entity.pdbx_description
1 polymer ?
#
loop_
_entity_poly.entity_id
_entity_poly.type
_entity_poly.pdbx_seq_one_letter_code
_entity_poly.pdbx_strand_id
1 'polypeptide(L)'
;MRNRNWLFSVVLIVLMLALAACGGKVSLNTDIGTMEFARAKGVSSFDTLTAKQGEQLLVLGFKSADLDEAMFNRYFVPAEDAEGAKARVNGTAYDCAAVGYQGNSGKDTVEYALIFAIPSNVDVGGATIEFKAPNYDWVNLK
;
A
#
# COMPACT_ATOMS: atom_id res chain seq x y z
N MET A 1 -56.41 -25.21 -4.41
CA MET A 1 -55.20 -26.09 -4.39
C MET A 1 -54.20 -25.53 -5.39
N ARG A 2 -52.92 -25.38 -5.01
CA ARG A 2 -51.72 -25.28 -5.90
C ARG A 2 -51.67 -24.02 -6.80
N ASN A 3 -50.65 -23.15 -6.84
CA ASN A 3 -49.25 -23.25 -6.41
C ASN A 3 -48.71 -21.84 -6.12
N ARG A 4 -48.39 -21.61 -4.84
CA ARG A 4 -47.57 -20.53 -4.29
C ARG A 4 -46.11 -20.91 -4.53
N ASN A 5 -45.50 -20.58 -5.68
CA ASN A 5 -44.10 -20.92 -6.01
C ASN A 5 -43.54 -20.15 -7.23
N TRP A 6 -43.71 -18.82 -7.33
CA TRP A 6 -43.09 -18.06 -8.43
C TRP A 6 -42.67 -16.62 -8.11
N LEU A 7 -42.30 -16.32 -6.86
CA LEU A 7 -41.72 -15.00 -6.53
C LEU A 7 -40.50 -15.08 -5.60
N PHE A 8 -40.03 -16.27 -5.24
CA PHE A 8 -38.87 -16.43 -4.36
C PHE A 8 -37.52 -16.60 -5.08
N SER A 9 -37.49 -16.57 -6.41
CA SER A 9 -36.25 -16.82 -7.17
C SER A 9 -35.51 -15.55 -7.65
N VAL A 10 -36.00 -14.35 -7.34
CA VAL A 10 -35.43 -13.09 -7.88
C VAL A 10 -34.58 -12.32 -6.86
N VAL A 11 -34.62 -12.67 -5.57
CA VAL A 11 -33.91 -11.90 -4.52
C VAL A 11 -32.50 -12.45 -4.20
N LEU A 12 -32.13 -13.63 -4.70
CA LEU A 12 -30.87 -14.30 -4.32
C LEU A 12 -29.67 -14.06 -5.26
N ILE A 13 -29.78 -13.17 -6.26
CA ILE A 13 -28.70 -12.92 -7.24
C ILE A 13 -28.00 -11.56 -7.04
N VAL A 14 -28.48 -10.70 -6.14
CA VAL A 14 -27.94 -9.33 -5.96
C VAL A 14 -26.82 -9.25 -4.89
N LEU A 15 -26.48 -10.33 -4.19
CA LEU A 15 -25.57 -10.27 -3.03
C LEU A 15 -24.23 -11.02 -3.15
N MET A 16 -23.73 -11.28 -4.37
CA MET A 16 -22.40 -11.90 -4.56
C MET A 16 -21.49 -11.19 -5.58
N LEU A 17 -21.68 -9.89 -5.82
CA LEU A 17 -20.83 -9.11 -6.73
C LEU A 17 -19.85 -8.15 -6.02
N ALA A 18 -19.65 -8.27 -4.71
CA ALA A 18 -18.86 -7.30 -3.94
C ALA A 18 -17.41 -7.72 -3.59
N LEU A 19 -16.91 -8.87 -4.03
CA LEU A 19 -15.56 -9.34 -3.64
C LEU A 19 -14.78 -9.94 -4.82
N ALA A 20 -14.60 -9.15 -5.87
CA ALA A 20 -13.49 -9.33 -6.79
C ALA A 20 -13.10 -7.98 -7.40
N ALA A 21 -12.83 -6.99 -6.55
CA ALA A 21 -11.85 -5.99 -6.93
C ALA A 21 -10.51 -6.71 -6.99
N CYS A 22 -10.23 -7.33 -8.14
CA CYS A 22 -8.86 -7.58 -8.56
C CYS A 22 -8.24 -6.18 -8.65
N GLY A 23 -7.70 -5.71 -7.52
CA GLY A 23 -7.06 -4.40 -7.44
C GLY A 23 -6.04 -4.37 -8.57
N GLY A 24 -6.15 -3.37 -9.45
CA GLY A 24 -5.22 -3.22 -10.56
C GLY A 24 -3.80 -3.32 -9.99
N LYS A 25 -2.98 -4.20 -10.58
CA LYS A 25 -1.57 -4.25 -10.23
C LYS A 25 -0.97 -2.92 -10.64
N VAL A 26 -0.61 -2.09 -9.67
CA VAL A 26 0.08 -0.83 -9.95
C VAL A 26 1.57 -1.13 -9.96
N SER A 27 2.16 -1.05 -11.16
CA SER A 27 3.60 -1.18 -11.35
C SER A 27 4.23 0.21 -11.42
N LEU A 28 5.29 0.40 -10.66
CA LEU A 28 6.08 1.62 -10.61
C LEU A 28 7.40 1.35 -11.32
N ASN A 29 7.64 2.05 -12.42
CA ASN A 29 8.91 1.95 -13.14
C ASN A 29 9.85 3.06 -12.65
N THR A 30 10.95 2.67 -12.03
CA THR A 30 11.98 3.58 -11.51
C THR A 30 13.31 3.27 -12.19
N ASP A 31 14.29 4.18 -12.07
CA ASP A 31 15.61 4.01 -12.68
C ASP A 31 16.37 2.81 -12.11
N ILE A 32 15.98 2.34 -10.92
CA ILE A 32 16.57 1.19 -10.26
C ILE A 32 15.82 -0.12 -10.55
N GLY A 33 14.61 -0.06 -11.10
CA GLY A 33 13.83 -1.24 -11.46
C GLY A 33 12.32 -1.04 -11.37
N THR A 34 11.58 -2.12 -11.62
CA THR A 34 10.13 -2.14 -11.49
C THR A 34 9.71 -2.68 -10.11
N MET A 35 8.77 -2.00 -9.48
CA MET A 35 8.15 -2.44 -8.23
C MET A 35 6.65 -2.60 -8.42
N GLU A 36 6.07 -3.69 -7.94
CA GLU A 36 4.63 -3.87 -7.91
C GLU A 36 4.08 -3.53 -6.54
N PHE A 37 3.10 -2.64 -6.49
CA PHE A 37 2.37 -2.36 -5.27
C PHE A 37 1.50 -3.56 -4.89
N ALA A 38 1.68 -4.07 -3.67
CA ALA A 38 0.96 -5.23 -3.16
C ALA A 38 -0.17 -4.83 -2.20
N ARG A 39 0.07 -3.89 -1.29
CA ARG A 39 -0.90 -3.49 -0.27
C ARG A 39 -0.52 -2.22 0.50
N ALA A 40 -1.52 -1.55 1.06
CA ALA A 40 -1.36 -0.51 2.09
C ALA A 40 -2.08 -0.92 3.38
N LYS A 41 -1.52 -0.58 4.55
CA LYS A 41 -2.16 -0.80 5.85
C LYS A 41 -1.70 0.23 6.89
N GLY A 42 -2.64 0.77 7.66
CA GLY A 42 -2.35 1.51 8.91
C GLY A 42 -2.18 0.56 10.09
N VAL A 43 -1.10 0.68 10.85
CA VAL A 43 -0.79 -0.15 12.03
C VAL A 43 -0.17 0.69 13.14
N SER A 44 -0.27 0.25 14.40
CA SER A 44 0.38 0.92 15.53
C SER A 44 1.89 0.64 15.63
N SER A 45 2.36 -0.47 15.07
CA SER A 45 3.77 -0.87 15.03
C SER A 45 4.07 -1.74 13.82
N PHE A 46 5.32 -1.70 13.37
CA PHE A 46 5.87 -2.55 12.32
C PHE A 46 7.33 -2.85 12.65
N ASP A 47 7.66 -4.13 12.82
CA ASP A 47 8.98 -4.58 13.28
C ASP A 47 9.42 -3.85 14.58
N THR A 48 10.58 -3.19 14.60
CA THR A 48 11.08 -2.41 15.75
C THR A 48 10.49 -1.00 15.84
N LEU A 49 9.72 -0.57 14.85
CA LEU A 49 9.12 0.77 14.79
C LEU A 49 7.73 0.78 15.44
N THR A 50 7.51 1.78 16.29
CA THR A 50 6.23 2.02 16.95
C THR A 50 5.81 3.47 16.70
N ALA A 51 4.53 3.67 16.36
CA ALA A 51 3.99 5.01 16.19
C ALA A 51 4.02 5.80 17.51
N LYS A 52 4.27 7.12 17.42
CA LYS A 52 4.17 7.98 18.59
C LYS A 52 2.70 8.20 18.97
N GLN A 53 2.47 8.74 20.15
CA GLN A 53 1.13 9.08 20.61
C GLN A 53 0.46 10.06 19.62
N GLY A 54 -0.74 9.69 19.14
CA GLY A 54 -1.49 10.46 18.13
C GLY A 54 -1.18 10.10 16.67
N GLU A 55 -0.25 9.17 16.44
CA GLU A 55 0.14 8.70 15.11
C GLU A 55 -0.20 7.21 14.92
N GLN A 56 -0.16 6.78 13.66
CA GLN A 56 -0.08 5.40 13.22
C GLN A 56 0.96 5.30 12.10
N LEU A 57 1.46 4.08 11.87
CA LEU A 57 2.34 3.80 10.75
C LEU A 57 1.50 3.38 9.54
N LEU A 58 1.61 4.12 8.44
CA LEU A 58 1.19 3.65 7.13
C LEU A 58 2.30 2.80 6.55
N VAL A 59 1.96 1.56 6.18
CA VAL A 59 2.88 0.61 5.55
C VAL A 59 2.42 0.36 4.13
N LEU A 60 3.25 0.73 3.15
CA LEU A 60 3.07 0.40 1.73
C LEU A 60 3.99 -0.77 1.39
N GLY A 61 3.42 -1.92 1.06
CA GLY A 61 4.16 -3.12 0.68
C GLY A 61 4.34 -3.21 -0.84
N PHE A 62 5.57 -3.50 -1.27
CA PHE A 62 5.97 -3.68 -2.65
C PHE A 62 6.60 -5.06 -2.88
N LYS A 63 6.45 -5.56 -4.10
CA LYS A 63 7.24 -6.66 -4.64
C LYS A 63 8.28 -6.09 -5.57
N SER A 64 9.51 -6.58 -5.51
CA SER A 64 10.48 -6.42 -6.60
C SER A 64 10.87 -7.81 -7.10
N ALA A 65 11.61 -7.88 -8.19
CA ALA A 65 12.29 -9.11 -8.60
C ALA A 65 13.81 -8.91 -8.61
N ASP A 66 14.27 -7.66 -8.71
CA ASP A 66 15.62 -7.32 -9.14
C ASP A 66 16.32 -6.29 -8.24
N LEU A 67 15.69 -5.84 -7.15
CA LEU A 67 16.26 -4.85 -6.23
C LEU A 67 16.93 -5.51 -5.02
N ASP A 68 18.14 -5.05 -4.68
CA ASP A 68 18.79 -5.37 -3.40
C ASP A 68 18.39 -4.36 -2.30
N GLU A 69 18.53 -4.76 -1.04
CA GLU A 69 18.13 -3.95 0.14
C GLU A 69 18.89 -2.61 0.23
N ALA A 70 20.18 -2.60 -0.09
CA ALA A 70 21.02 -1.41 0.04
C ALA A 70 20.64 -0.34 -1.00
N MET A 71 20.34 -0.77 -2.23
CA MET A 71 19.85 0.08 -3.31
C MET A 71 18.48 0.63 -2.99
N PHE A 72 17.58 -0.21 -2.47
CA PHE A 72 16.24 0.21 -2.08
C PHE A 72 16.28 1.26 -0.96
N ASN A 73 17.07 1.03 0.09
CA ASN A 73 17.23 1.98 1.19
C ASN A 73 17.77 3.33 0.71
N ARG A 74 18.83 3.33 -0.11
CA ARG A 74 19.44 4.55 -0.64
C ARG A 74 18.50 5.35 -1.53
N TYR A 75 17.55 4.68 -2.18
CA TYR A 75 16.67 5.30 -3.17
C TYR A 75 15.35 5.80 -2.59
N PHE A 76 14.80 5.15 -1.56
CA PHE A 76 13.50 5.52 -0.99
C PHE A 76 13.59 6.19 0.37
N VAL A 77 14.66 5.99 1.13
CA VAL A 77 14.95 6.73 2.36
C VAL A 77 15.86 7.90 2.01
N PRO A 78 15.50 9.14 2.39
CA PRO A 78 16.35 10.29 2.10
C PRO A 78 17.69 10.20 2.85
N ALA A 79 18.78 10.56 2.17
CA ALA A 79 19.95 11.11 2.85
C ALA A 79 19.62 12.53 3.36
N GLU A 80 20.44 13.12 4.23
CA GLU A 80 20.17 14.44 4.85
C GLU A 80 19.91 15.58 3.83
N ASP A 81 20.27 15.40 2.56
CA ASP A 81 20.20 16.39 1.47
C ASP A 81 19.36 15.97 0.24
N ALA A 82 18.70 14.81 0.26
CA ALA A 82 17.89 14.31 -0.86
C ALA A 82 16.39 14.20 -0.52
N GLU A 83 15.50 14.44 -1.49
CA GLU A 83 14.07 14.13 -1.30
C GLU A 83 13.87 12.61 -1.26
N GLY A 84 13.29 12.11 -0.17
CA GLY A 84 12.90 10.71 -0.02
C GLY A 84 11.55 10.40 -0.67
N ALA A 85 11.15 9.14 -0.60
CA ALA A 85 9.84 8.73 -1.08
C ALA A 85 8.72 9.38 -0.26
N LYS A 86 7.59 9.67 -0.88
CA LYS A 86 6.43 10.27 -0.21
C LYS A 86 5.17 9.44 -0.46
N ALA A 87 4.33 9.35 0.55
CA ALA A 87 2.98 8.85 0.42
C ALA A 87 2.01 10.00 0.62
N ARG A 88 0.92 10.01 -0.14
CA ARG A 88 -0.14 10.98 0.04
C ARG A 88 -1.43 10.25 0.33
N VAL A 89 -2.09 10.65 1.42
CA VAL A 89 -3.36 10.07 1.86
C VAL A 89 -4.39 11.17 1.84
N ASN A 90 -5.43 11.03 1.01
CA ASN A 90 -6.49 12.02 0.83
C ASN A 90 -5.95 13.45 0.60
N GLY A 91 -4.94 13.59 -0.26
CA GLY A 91 -4.34 14.89 -0.60
C GLY A 91 -3.21 15.37 0.31
N THR A 92 -3.06 14.79 1.51
CA THR A 92 -1.99 15.18 2.46
C THR A 92 -0.75 14.32 2.26
N ALA A 93 0.41 14.93 2.02
CA ALA A 93 1.67 14.22 1.79
C ALA A 93 2.45 13.99 3.09
N TYR A 94 3.10 12.84 3.17
CA TYR A 94 3.91 12.38 4.29
C TYR A 94 5.23 11.83 3.75
N ASP A 95 6.34 12.19 4.38
CA ASP A 95 7.66 11.72 4.03
C ASP A 95 7.88 10.29 4.57
N CYS A 96 8.64 9.48 3.82
CA CYS A 96 9.00 8.14 4.25
C CYS A 96 9.89 8.22 5.52
N ALA A 97 9.45 7.53 6.56
CA ALA A 97 10.15 7.48 7.84
C ALA A 97 11.14 6.32 7.91
N ALA A 98 10.83 5.20 7.25
CA ALA A 98 11.68 4.02 7.24
C ALA A 98 11.33 3.07 6.09
N VAL A 99 12.26 2.16 5.81
CA VAL A 99 12.05 0.99 4.96
C VAL A 99 12.15 -0.27 5.82
N GLY A 100 11.22 -1.19 5.61
CA GLY A 100 11.28 -2.55 6.13
C GLY A 100 11.53 -3.56 5.02
N TYR A 101 12.19 -4.67 5.34
CA TYR A 101 12.42 -5.78 4.43
C TYR A 101 11.83 -7.06 5.04
N GLN A 102 11.10 -7.83 4.22
CA GLN A 102 10.67 -9.17 4.61
C GLN A 102 11.55 -10.16 3.85
N GLY A 103 12.64 -10.61 4.48
CA GLY A 103 13.67 -11.48 3.87
C GLY A 103 13.27 -12.90 3.50
N ASN A 104 12.04 -13.09 3.05
CA ASN A 104 11.56 -14.35 2.53
C ASN A 104 11.01 -14.14 1.11
N SER A 105 11.79 -14.59 0.12
CA SER A 105 11.57 -14.44 -1.32
C SER A 105 10.60 -15.51 -1.87
N GLY A 106 9.36 -15.49 -1.40
CA GLY A 106 8.28 -16.23 -2.03
C GLY A 106 7.68 -15.39 -3.17
N LYS A 107 7.26 -16.01 -4.27
CA LYS A 107 6.63 -15.29 -5.41
C LYS A 107 5.37 -14.47 -5.03
N ASP A 108 4.82 -14.73 -3.85
CA ASP A 108 3.64 -14.06 -3.30
C ASP A 108 3.90 -13.18 -2.07
N THR A 109 5.14 -13.00 -1.62
CA THR A 109 5.47 -12.20 -0.44
C THR A 109 5.76 -10.75 -0.79
N VAL A 110 5.46 -9.85 0.15
CA VAL A 110 5.94 -8.46 0.08
C VAL A 110 7.42 -8.52 0.40
N GLU A 111 8.26 -8.02 -0.50
CA GLU A 111 9.71 -8.03 -0.28
C GLU A 111 10.14 -6.78 0.49
N TYR A 112 9.54 -5.65 0.14
CA TYR A 112 9.91 -4.34 0.69
C TYR A 112 8.68 -3.59 1.21
N ALA A 113 8.85 -2.84 2.28
CA ALA A 113 7.82 -2.03 2.89
C ALA A 113 8.33 -0.59 3.06
N LEU A 114 7.59 0.39 2.54
CA LEU A 114 7.80 1.80 2.86
C LEU A 114 6.89 2.18 4.02
N ILE A 115 7.46 2.81 5.04
CA ILE A 115 6.78 3.12 6.29
C ILE A 115 6.72 4.63 6.47
N PHE A 116 5.54 5.14 6.77
CA PHE A 116 5.26 6.57 6.94
C PHE A 116 4.56 6.80 8.27
N ALA A 117 4.90 7.86 8.98
CA ALA A 117 4.14 8.30 10.15
C ALA A 117 2.99 9.19 9.69
N ILE A 118 1.75 8.80 10.03
CA ILE A 118 0.55 9.58 9.71
C ILE A 118 -0.32 9.76 10.96
N PRO A 119 -1.19 10.77 11.02
CA PRO A 119 -2.12 10.93 12.14
C PRO A 119 -3.04 9.71 12.31
N SER A 120 -3.32 9.34 13.57
CA SER A 120 -4.13 8.15 13.89
C SER A 120 -5.60 8.27 13.48
N ASN A 121 -6.08 9.47 13.18
CA ASN A 121 -7.46 9.73 12.71
C ASN A 121 -7.62 9.56 11.19
N VAL A 122 -6.55 9.28 10.45
CA VAL A 122 -6.60 9.03 9.00
C VAL A 122 -7.05 7.59 8.74
N ASP A 123 -8.18 7.42 8.05
CA ASP A 123 -8.65 6.10 7.63
C ASP A 123 -7.94 5.65 6.34
N VAL A 124 -6.99 4.72 6.47
CA VAL A 124 -6.24 4.15 5.34
C VAL A 124 -7.11 3.18 4.52
N GLY A 125 -8.14 2.55 5.11
CA GLY A 125 -8.92 1.51 4.46
C GLY A 125 -9.77 2.02 3.29
N GLY A 126 -10.26 3.26 3.39
CA GLY A 126 -11.06 3.93 2.35
C GLY A 126 -10.36 5.12 1.67
N ALA A 127 -9.10 5.41 2.00
CA ALA A 127 -8.41 6.58 1.45
C ALA A 127 -7.94 6.38 -0.01
N THR A 128 -7.88 7.48 -0.74
CA THR A 128 -7.03 7.58 -1.93
C THR A 128 -5.58 7.66 -1.46
N ILE A 129 -4.76 6.73 -1.96
CA ILE A 129 -3.35 6.64 -1.60
C ILE A 129 -2.53 6.82 -2.87
N GLU A 130 -1.72 7.87 -2.88
CA GLU A 130 -0.76 8.12 -3.96
C GLU A 130 0.66 7.92 -3.43
N PHE A 131 1.56 7.51 -4.30
CA PHE A 131 2.96 7.31 -3.99
C PHE A 131 3.84 8.10 -4.96
N LYS A 132 4.92 8.67 -4.43
CA LYS A 132 5.94 9.37 -5.21
C LYS A 132 7.31 8.81 -4.83
N ALA A 133 7.99 8.20 -5.80
CA ALA A 133 9.43 7.92 -5.71
C ALA A 133 10.23 9.22 -5.94
N PRO A 134 11.46 9.35 -5.41
CA PRO A 134 12.27 10.53 -5.65
C PRO A 134 12.48 10.82 -7.13
N ASN A 135 12.24 12.06 -7.56
CA ASN A 135 12.30 12.51 -8.95
C ASN A 135 11.21 11.97 -9.90
N TYR A 136 10.17 11.30 -9.41
CA TYR A 136 9.02 10.86 -10.21
C TYR A 136 7.75 11.64 -9.87
N ASP A 137 6.75 11.54 -10.74
CA ASP A 137 5.41 12.04 -10.46
C ASP A 137 4.65 11.14 -9.48
N TRP A 138 3.56 11.69 -8.95
CA TRP A 138 2.63 10.94 -8.10
C TRP A 138 1.92 9.86 -8.92
N VAL A 139 1.87 8.65 -8.36
CA VAL A 139 1.14 7.53 -8.92
C VAL A 139 0.04 7.13 -7.96
N ASN A 140 -1.19 7.05 -8.44
CA ASN A 140 -2.28 6.53 -7.64
C ASN A 140 -2.13 5.02 -7.46
N LEU A 141 -2.07 4.57 -6.21
CA LEU A 141 -1.95 3.16 -5.83
C LEU A 141 -3.32 2.46 -5.71
N LYS A 142 -4.43 3.23 -5.74
CA LYS A 142 -5.82 2.74 -5.80
C LYS A 142 -6.77 3.72 -6.49
#